data_AF-A0A1Y2Q8D0-F1
#
_entry.id   AF-A0A1Y2Q8D0-F1
#
_cell.length_a   1.000
_cell.length_b   1.000
_cell.length_c   1.000
_cell.angle_alpha   90.00
_cell.angle_beta   90.00
_cell.angle_gamma   90.00
#
_symmetry.space_group_name_H-M   'P 1'
#
loop_
_entity.id
_entity.type
_entity.pdbx_description
1 polymer ?
#
loop_
_entity_poly.entity_id
_entity_poly.type
_entity_poly.pdbx_seq_one_letter_code
_entity_poly.pdbx_strand_id
1 'polypeptide(L)'
;MLAAKEIAMNKGVLLALVLLAGCSGKTEKRNISLVLDADFATGKLLLNCRDSSSGTCHVLVAGSGEPVRLSAAKGATATAASGAAEGARFCAGESEPQNGCQLTVLRNGEQIYRSSLVKSESR
;
A
#
# COMPACT_ATOMS: atom_id res chain seq x y z
N MET A 1 50.57 52.49 14.11
CA MET A 1 50.49 52.97 12.72
C MET A 1 50.38 51.77 11.81
N LEU A 2 49.46 51.84 10.86
CA LEU A 2 48.97 50.76 9.99
C LEU A 2 50.07 50.15 9.12
N ALA A 3 49.94 48.86 8.84
CA ALA A 3 49.99 48.35 7.46
C ALA A 3 49.26 46.99 7.40
N ALA A 4 48.03 47.05 6.90
CA ALA A 4 47.27 45.89 6.48
C ALA A 4 47.97 45.21 5.29
N LYS A 5 48.00 43.88 5.28
CA LYS A 5 48.20 43.12 4.06
C LYS A 5 47.03 42.17 3.91
N GLU A 6 46.09 42.58 3.08
CA GLU A 6 44.94 41.79 2.67
C GLU A 6 45.45 40.54 1.93
N ILE A 7 45.11 39.37 2.44
CA ILE A 7 45.24 38.12 1.68
C ILE A 7 43.84 37.80 1.18
N ALA A 8 43.68 38.03 -0.12
CA ALA A 8 42.49 37.81 -0.90
C ALA A 8 41.89 36.42 -0.62
N MET A 9 40.59 36.42 -0.27
CA MET A 9 39.78 35.22 -0.19
C MET A 9 39.66 34.60 -1.59
N ASN A 10 40.43 33.55 -1.84
CA ASN A 10 40.21 32.66 -2.97
C ASN A 10 38.93 31.85 -2.67
N LYS A 11 37.86 32.05 -3.46
CA LYS A 11 36.55 31.37 -3.32
C LYS A 11 36.56 29.88 -3.73
N GLY A 12 37.69 29.22 -3.57
CA GLY A 12 37.91 27.87 -4.05
C GLY A 12 38.40 26.95 -2.95
N VAL A 13 37.48 26.14 -2.43
CA VAL A 13 37.70 24.74 -2.06
C VAL A 13 38.32 24.46 -0.67
N LEU A 14 37.66 23.50 0.01
CA LEU A 14 38.06 22.65 1.15
C LEU A 14 37.34 22.95 2.48
N LEU A 15 36.23 22.24 2.75
CA LEU A 15 36.16 20.92 3.42
C LEU A 15 36.33 20.99 4.95
N ALA A 16 35.20 20.90 5.67
CA ALA A 16 35.08 20.28 7.00
C ALA A 16 33.58 20.03 7.28
N LEU A 17 33.03 18.85 6.96
CA LEU A 17 32.84 17.72 7.89
C LEU A 17 32.14 18.12 9.19
N VAL A 18 30.81 17.98 9.23
CA VAL A 18 30.16 17.00 10.14
C VAL A 18 28.93 16.46 9.41
N LEU A 19 29.05 15.21 8.99
CA LEU A 19 27.95 14.38 8.51
C LEU A 19 26.87 14.34 9.60
N LEU A 20 25.76 15.02 9.36
CA LEU A 20 24.49 14.62 9.95
C LEU A 20 24.34 13.14 9.57
N ALA A 21 24.47 12.26 10.54
CA ALA A 21 24.07 10.87 10.43
C ALA A 21 22.57 10.87 10.15
N GLY A 22 22.23 11.07 8.87
CA GLY A 22 20.91 10.79 8.36
C GLY A 22 20.71 9.31 8.60
N CYS A 23 19.84 8.99 9.57
CA CYS A 23 19.18 7.71 9.66
C CYS A 23 18.57 7.42 8.28
N SER A 24 19.35 6.76 7.43
CA SER A 24 18.96 6.41 6.08
C SER A 24 18.06 5.18 6.15
N GLY A 25 16.92 5.35 6.82
CA GLY A 25 15.83 4.40 6.79
C GLY A 25 15.20 4.48 5.40
N LYS A 26 15.33 3.42 4.60
CA LYS A 26 14.57 3.33 3.35
C LYS A 26 13.09 3.32 3.73
N THR A 27 12.40 4.39 3.38
CA THR A 27 10.96 4.50 3.54
C THR A 27 10.34 3.90 2.28
N GLU A 28 9.86 2.66 2.35
CA GLU A 28 9.14 2.03 1.23
C GLU A 28 7.65 2.32 1.40
N LYS A 29 7.08 3.10 0.47
CA LYS A 29 5.64 3.37 0.42
C LYS A 29 4.97 2.31 -0.45
N ARG A 30 4.15 1.48 0.18
CA ARG A 30 3.31 0.46 -0.44
C ARG A 30 1.89 0.98 -0.53
N ASN A 31 1.24 0.81 -1.68
CA ASN A 31 -0.09 1.35 -1.95
C ASN A 31 -0.91 0.37 -2.77
N ILE A 32 -2.19 0.22 -2.40
CA ILE A 32 -3.19 -0.43 -3.24
C ILE A 32 -4.42 0.45 -3.40
N SER A 33 -5.01 0.37 -4.58
CA SER A 33 -6.35 0.85 -4.88
C SER A 33 -7.10 -0.23 -5.63
N LEU A 34 -8.23 -0.67 -5.09
CA LEU A 34 -9.05 -1.69 -5.73
C LEU A 34 -10.53 -1.36 -5.58
N VAL A 35 -11.33 -2.07 -6.37
CA VAL A 35 -12.77 -2.05 -6.30
C VAL A 35 -13.24 -3.46 -6.02
N LEU A 36 -14.16 -3.58 -5.07
CA LEU A 36 -14.97 -4.77 -4.90
C LEU A 36 -16.38 -4.44 -5.37
N ASP A 37 -16.92 -5.27 -6.24
CA ASP A 37 -18.34 -5.21 -6.61
C ASP A 37 -18.98 -6.51 -6.16
N ALA A 38 -19.84 -6.40 -5.15
CA ALA A 38 -20.44 -7.54 -4.49
C ALA A 38 -21.93 -7.58 -4.78
N ASP A 39 -22.44 -8.72 -5.22
CA ASP A 39 -23.87 -8.94 -5.40
C ASP A 39 -24.35 -9.94 -4.35
N PHE A 40 -25.01 -9.44 -3.31
CA PHE A 40 -25.49 -10.26 -2.20
C PHE A 40 -26.66 -11.15 -2.60
N ALA A 41 -27.37 -10.85 -3.69
CA ALA A 41 -28.48 -11.68 -4.17
C ALA A 41 -27.97 -12.95 -4.86
N THR A 42 -26.88 -12.84 -5.62
CA THR A 42 -26.29 -13.98 -6.34
C THR A 42 -25.09 -14.61 -5.63
N GLY A 43 -24.54 -13.93 -4.62
CA GLY A 43 -23.32 -14.33 -3.94
C GLY A 43 -22.03 -13.95 -4.68
N LYS A 44 -22.15 -13.34 -5.87
CA LYS A 44 -21.03 -13.05 -6.75
C LYS A 44 -20.18 -11.90 -6.21
N LEU A 45 -18.87 -12.05 -6.35
CA LEU A 45 -17.89 -11.03 -5.97
C LEU A 45 -16.91 -10.78 -7.10
N LEU A 46 -16.74 -9.52 -7.48
CA LEU A 46 -15.68 -9.08 -8.38
C LEU A 46 -14.62 -8.28 -7.63
N LEU A 47 -13.37 -8.48 -8.00
CA LEU A 47 -12.22 -7.68 -7.61
C LEU A 47 -11.62 -7.03 -8.85
N ASN A 48 -11.60 -5.71 -8.92
CA ASN A 48 -10.85 -4.96 -9.92
C ASN A 48 -9.67 -4.24 -9.25
N CYS A 49 -8.44 -4.63 -9.61
CA CYS A 49 -7.23 -4.01 -9.08
C CYS A 49 -6.87 -2.78 -9.90
N ARG A 50 -7.17 -1.57 -9.40
CA ARG A 50 -6.86 -0.31 -10.09
C ARG A 50 -5.37 0.03 -9.98
N ASP A 51 -4.78 -0.19 -8.80
CA ASP A 51 -3.37 0.11 -8.53
C ASP A 51 -2.80 -0.79 -7.43
N SER A 52 -1.52 -1.14 -7.55
CA SER A 52 -0.75 -1.90 -6.56
C SER A 52 0.74 -1.66 -6.75
N SER A 53 1.50 -1.44 -5.68
CA SER A 53 2.96 -1.25 -5.79
C SER A 53 3.69 -2.59 -6.03
N SER A 54 3.08 -3.72 -5.67
CA SER A 54 3.57 -5.07 -5.99
C SER A 54 3.11 -5.59 -7.35
N GLY A 55 2.19 -4.87 -8.02
CA GLY A 55 1.60 -5.28 -9.29
C GLY A 55 0.37 -6.18 -9.17
N THR A 56 -0.01 -6.63 -7.97
CA THR A 56 -1.18 -7.48 -7.73
C THR A 56 -1.95 -7.00 -6.50
N CYS A 57 -3.28 -7.06 -6.56
CA CYS A 57 -4.14 -6.89 -5.39
C CYS A 57 -4.64 -8.27 -4.94
N HIS A 58 -4.57 -8.54 -3.64
CA HIS A 58 -5.11 -9.74 -3.02
C HIS A 58 -6.23 -9.38 -2.07
N VAL A 59 -7.32 -10.15 -2.09
CA VAL A 59 -8.47 -10.00 -1.21
C VAL A 59 -8.84 -11.34 -0.60
N LEU A 60 -9.09 -11.35 0.70
CA LEU A 60 -9.68 -12.45 1.43
C LEU A 60 -11.01 -11.98 2.01
N VAL A 61 -12.10 -12.70 1.71
CA VAL A 61 -13.44 -12.45 2.25
C VAL A 61 -13.84 -13.60 3.17
N ALA A 62 -14.41 -13.25 4.32
CA ALA A 62 -14.83 -14.17 5.37
C ALA A 62 -16.17 -13.71 5.99
N GLY A 63 -16.83 -14.60 6.74
CA GLY A 63 -18.07 -14.31 7.47
C GLY A 63 -19.36 -14.65 6.73
N SER A 64 -19.29 -15.05 5.46
CA SER A 64 -20.42 -15.52 4.65
C SER A 64 -20.43 -17.05 4.43
N GLY A 65 -19.52 -17.79 5.07
CA GLY A 65 -19.27 -19.22 4.83
C GLY A 65 -17.77 -19.51 4.72
N GLU A 66 -17.40 -20.41 3.81
CA GLU A 66 -16.00 -20.73 3.51
C GLU A 66 -15.25 -19.48 3.03
N PRO A 67 -14.02 -19.21 3.51
CA PRO A 67 -13.28 -18.02 3.10
C PRO A 67 -12.96 -18.02 1.60
N VAL A 68 -13.20 -16.89 0.94
CA VAL A 68 -12.95 -16.71 -0.50
C VAL A 68 -11.73 -15.85 -0.72
N ARG A 69 -10.81 -16.31 -1.56
CA ARG A 69 -9.60 -15.57 -1.94
C ARG A 69 -9.67 -15.16 -3.40
N LEU A 70 -9.40 -13.89 -3.66
CA LEU A 70 -9.33 -13.30 -4.99
C LEU A 70 -7.97 -12.62 -5.16
N SER A 71 -7.39 -12.77 -6.35
CA SER A 71 -6.16 -12.07 -6.72
C SER A 71 -6.31 -11.55 -8.13
N ALA A 72 -5.98 -10.28 -8.34
CA ALA A 72 -6.02 -9.63 -9.65
C ALA A 72 -4.75 -8.82 -9.87
N ALA A 73 -4.11 -9.03 -11.01
CA ALA A 73 -3.03 -8.16 -11.47
C ALA A 73 -3.54 -6.71 -11.63
N LYS A 74 -2.65 -5.74 -11.52
CA LYS A 74 -2.96 -4.33 -11.76
C LYS A 74 -3.59 -4.15 -13.16
N GLY A 75 -4.74 -3.50 -13.21
CA GLY A 75 -5.56 -3.31 -14.41
C GLY A 75 -6.46 -4.50 -14.77
N ALA A 76 -6.41 -5.60 -14.02
CA ALA A 76 -7.21 -6.80 -14.26
C ALA A 76 -8.37 -6.93 -13.26
N THR A 77 -9.31 -7.80 -13.63
CA THR A 77 -10.46 -8.18 -12.79
C THR A 77 -10.44 -9.67 -12.52
N ALA A 78 -10.69 -10.05 -11.28
CA ALA A 78 -10.95 -11.42 -10.84
C ALA A 78 -12.40 -11.55 -10.38
N THR A 79 -12.99 -12.74 -10.48
CA THR A 79 -14.38 -13.00 -10.10
C THR A 79 -14.46 -14.28 -9.29
N ALA A 80 -15.28 -14.26 -8.25
CA ALA A 80 -15.74 -15.45 -7.52
C ALA A 80 -17.26 -15.56 -7.65
N ALA A 81 -17.73 -16.79 -7.80
CA ALA A 81 -19.17 -17.10 -7.85
C ALA A 81 -19.83 -17.10 -6.46
N SER A 82 -19.03 -16.90 -5.40
CA SER A 82 -19.46 -16.90 -4.01
C SER A 82 -18.59 -15.95 -3.17
N GLY A 83 -19.01 -15.70 -1.92
CA GLY A 83 -18.26 -14.87 -0.97
C GLY A 83 -18.86 -13.48 -0.72
N ALA A 84 -19.81 -13.04 -1.56
CA ALA A 84 -20.59 -11.84 -1.28
C ALA A 84 -21.86 -12.19 -0.49
N ALA A 85 -21.98 -11.74 0.75
CA ALA A 85 -23.21 -11.84 1.52
C ALA A 85 -23.28 -10.77 2.60
N GLU A 86 -24.47 -10.57 3.14
CA GLU A 86 -24.65 -9.72 4.31
C GLU A 86 -23.83 -10.27 5.50
N GLY A 87 -23.18 -9.36 6.24
CA GLY A 87 -22.28 -9.73 7.34
C GLY A 87 -20.87 -10.17 6.91
N ALA A 88 -20.62 -10.36 5.61
CA ALA A 88 -19.30 -10.64 5.10
C ALA A 88 -18.34 -9.48 5.36
N ARG A 89 -17.07 -9.82 5.60
CA ARG A 89 -15.99 -8.88 5.79
C ARG A 89 -14.82 -9.29 4.92
N PHE A 90 -14.08 -8.32 4.42
CA PHE A 90 -12.93 -8.55 3.59
C PHE A 90 -11.69 -7.90 4.16
N CYS A 91 -10.54 -8.38 3.72
CA CYS A 91 -9.29 -7.71 3.91
C CYS A 91 -8.49 -7.75 2.62
N ALA A 92 -7.64 -6.73 2.42
CA ALA A 92 -6.95 -6.55 1.17
C ALA A 92 -5.52 -6.06 1.35
N GLY A 93 -4.65 -6.43 0.43
CA GLY A 93 -3.26 -6.04 0.45
C GLY A 93 -2.51 -6.34 -0.84
N GLU A 94 -1.24 -5.90 -0.88
CA GLU A 94 -0.27 -6.23 -1.93
C GLU A 94 0.28 -7.65 -1.82
N SER A 95 0.10 -8.27 -0.66
CA SER A 95 0.46 -9.65 -0.37
C SER A 95 -0.79 -10.39 0.06
N GLU A 96 -0.77 -11.72 -0.12
CA GLU A 96 -1.90 -12.56 0.27
C GLU A 96 -2.26 -12.35 1.75
N PRO A 97 -3.51 -11.96 2.08
CA PRO A 97 -3.88 -11.69 3.45
C PRO A 97 -3.75 -12.94 4.31
N GLN A 98 -2.99 -12.83 5.39
CA GLN A 98 -2.86 -13.86 6.42
C GLN A 98 -4.02 -13.77 7.42
N ASN A 99 -4.25 -14.85 8.18
CA ASN A 99 -5.19 -14.83 9.30
C ASN A 99 -4.78 -13.75 10.31
N GLY A 100 -5.62 -12.72 10.50
CA GLY A 100 -5.32 -11.56 11.36
C GLY A 100 -5.29 -10.21 10.65
N CYS A 101 -5.53 -10.16 9.33
CA CYS A 101 -5.66 -8.91 8.62
C CYS A 101 -6.88 -8.08 9.07
N GLN A 102 -6.76 -6.75 9.03
CA GLN A 102 -7.84 -5.85 9.45
C GLN A 102 -9.05 -5.99 8.52
N LEU A 103 -10.12 -6.57 9.06
CA LEU A 103 -11.36 -6.83 8.35
C LEU A 103 -12.20 -5.55 8.19
N THR A 104 -12.56 -5.26 6.95
CA THR A 104 -13.47 -4.19 6.54
C THR A 104 -14.82 -4.79 6.15
N VAL A 105 -15.92 -4.10 6.43
CA VAL A 105 -17.26 -4.56 6.05
C VAL A 105 -17.39 -4.61 4.53
N LEU A 106 -17.84 -5.74 3.99
CA LEU A 106 -18.23 -5.84 2.59
C LEU A 106 -19.61 -5.20 2.42
N ARG A 107 -19.78 -4.35 1.41
CA ARG A 107 -21.06 -3.72 1.06
C ARG A 107 -21.57 -4.29 -0.26
N ASN A 108 -22.88 -4.35 -0.41
CA ASN A 108 -23.53 -4.68 -1.68
C ASN A 108 -23.25 -3.57 -2.71
N GLY A 109 -23.00 -3.95 -3.95
CA GLY A 109 -22.58 -3.09 -5.06
C GLY A 109 -21.09 -2.72 -5.02
N GLU A 110 -20.75 -1.67 -5.78
CA GLU A 110 -19.38 -1.18 -5.92
C GLU A 110 -18.90 -0.48 -4.63
N GLN A 111 -17.74 -0.91 -4.13
CA GLN A 111 -17.01 -0.25 -3.06
C GLN A 111 -15.52 -0.12 -3.41
N ILE A 112 -14.95 1.05 -3.13
CA ILE A 112 -13.55 1.33 -3.39
C ILE A 112 -12.75 1.16 -2.09
N TYR A 113 -11.70 0.36 -2.15
CA TYR A 113 -10.75 0.21 -1.05
C TYR A 113 -9.39 0.79 -1.44
N ARG A 114 -8.80 1.57 -0.53
CA ARG A 114 -7.46 2.14 -0.69
C ARG A 114 -6.69 1.93 0.61
N SER A 115 -5.44 1.53 0.48
CA SER A 115 -4.53 1.42 1.60
C SER A 115 -3.15 1.91 1.19
N SER A 116 -2.48 2.61 2.11
CA SER A 116 -1.11 3.04 1.96
C SER A 116 -0.35 2.67 3.24
N LEU A 117 0.63 1.78 3.10
CA LEU A 117 1.53 1.38 4.18
C LEU A 117 2.89 2.01 3.95
N VAL A 118 3.37 2.75 4.93
CA VAL A 118 4.72 3.29 4.93
C VAL A 118 5.54 2.40 5.86
N LYS A 119 6.39 1.55 5.30
CA LYS A 119 7.33 0.77 6.12
C LYS A 119 8.61 1.57 6.24
N SER A 120 8.85 2.13 7.43
CA SER A 120 10.15 2.70 7.79
C SER A 120 10.95 1.64 8.52
N GLU A 121 12.00 1.11 7.89
CA GLU A 121 12.99 0.30 8.60
C GLU A 121 14.05 1.24 9.17
N SER A 122 14.09 1.35 10.51
CA SER A 122 15.22 1.94 11.20
C SER A 122 16.32 0.87 11.29
N ARG A 123 17.51 1.16 10.75
CA ARG A 123 18.71 0.36 11.00
C ARG A 123 19.19 0.55 12.43
#